data_AF-A0A1B3JH76-F1
#
_entry.id   AF-A0A1B3JH76-F1
#
_cell.length_a   1.000
_cell.length_b   1.000
_cell.length_c   1.000
_cell.angle_alpha   90.00
_cell.angle_beta   90.00
_cell.angle_gamma   90.00
#
_symmetry.space_group_name_H-M   'P 1'
#
loop_
_entity.id
_entity.type
_entity.pdbx_description
1 polymer ?
#
loop_
_entity_poly.entity_id
_entity_poly.type
_entity_poly.pdbx_seq_one_letter_code
_entity_poly.pdbx_strand_id
1 'polypeptide(L)'
;MQNELTKKEQRLMRHWFRKTDENTIEIKEKKWGFVKVFFIALMIGWVYYDFLDPRYQEMTKTQIYAAFQPTVWFEREYSKVVSISDPNVTRWGEPKEVYIFEADKTRKEEQWWGYFTIGKYVLVLLCFLRPTKRRVRFDRKRGIIYTYINNKFYLTEVNKLMRPFPEYFAFMGGMVSFWVHPYQQAKYFANAIRGSQIVVSDYTMWLPMIFMMFPGMYQRSKGAVLKRFLVEFMNPDTPPERIASMMKALETRPSICEYLEKILFGWIDGGLYCRRLPKDEILEKEIERYFAEQAPHIEALPSFEMGSYEESLELQWKFKNMKIISVEENIKAGYGVMPCPNLYAYPIRSLHRNRFGIAWGNEAGDVEQFPKPPGKWKSRKLKNKQ
;
A
#
# COMPACT_ATOMS: atom_id res chain seq x y z
N MET A 1 19.62 24.18 -7.46
CA MET A 1 19.17 22.79 -7.65
C MET A 1 20.35 21.94 -8.10
N GLN A 2 20.46 20.67 -7.69
CA GLN A 2 21.42 19.75 -8.31
C GLN A 2 20.85 19.32 -9.66
N ASN A 3 21.57 19.60 -10.75
CA ASN A 3 21.10 19.30 -12.10
C ASN A 3 21.04 17.79 -12.36
N GLU A 4 21.94 17.00 -11.77
CA GLU A 4 21.96 15.55 -11.92
C GLU A 4 21.41 14.81 -10.69
N LEU A 5 20.79 13.65 -10.91
CA LEU A 5 20.37 12.75 -9.84
C LEU A 5 21.58 12.05 -9.22
N THR A 6 21.62 12.00 -7.89
CA THR A 6 22.60 11.17 -7.17
C THR A 6 22.37 9.67 -7.44
N LYS A 7 23.40 8.83 -7.27
CA LYS A 7 23.25 7.37 -7.43
C LYS A 7 22.12 6.77 -6.58
N LYS A 8 21.87 7.32 -5.38
CA LYS A 8 20.76 6.88 -4.50
C LYS A 8 19.39 7.26 -5.08
N GLU A 9 19.27 8.47 -5.61
CA GLU A 9 18.05 8.95 -6.26
C GLU A 9 17.74 8.18 -7.55
N GLN A 10 18.77 7.87 -8.36
CA GLN A 10 18.62 7.04 -9.54
C GLN A 10 18.07 5.63 -9.21
N ARG A 11 18.53 5.03 -8.10
CA ARG A 11 17.99 3.75 -7.60
C ARG A 11 16.52 3.86 -7.20
N LEU A 12 16.16 4.91 -6.46
CA LEU A 12 14.77 5.16 -6.05
C LEU A 12 13.85 5.40 -7.27
N MET A 13 14.34 6.13 -8.28
CA MET A 13 13.63 6.33 -9.54
C MET A 13 13.30 4.99 -10.21
N ARG A 14 14.28 4.09 -10.39
CA ARG A 14 14.05 2.75 -10.94
C ARG A 14 13.15 1.86 -10.09
N HIS A 15 13.12 2.10 -8.79
CA HIS A 15 12.31 1.32 -7.86
C HIS A 15 10.81 1.66 -7.97
N TRP A 16 10.47 2.93 -8.24
CA TRP A 16 9.08 3.39 -8.31
C TRP A 16 8.53 3.45 -9.73
N PHE A 17 9.35 3.90 -10.67
CA PHE A 17 8.89 4.27 -12.00
C PHE A 17 9.38 3.31 -13.07
N ARG A 18 8.62 3.28 -14.16
CA ARG A 18 9.01 2.65 -15.42
C ARG A 18 8.88 3.67 -16.54
N LYS A 19 9.91 3.81 -17.36
CA LYS A 19 9.82 4.56 -18.61
C LYS A 19 8.86 3.83 -19.56
N THR A 20 7.86 4.56 -20.08
CA THR A 20 7.00 4.07 -21.16
C THR A 20 7.37 4.75 -22.46
N ASP A 21 7.59 6.07 -22.40
CA ASP A 21 7.97 6.91 -23.52
C ASP A 21 8.93 8.01 -23.04
N GLU A 22 9.45 8.85 -23.92
CA GLU A 22 10.37 9.96 -23.59
C GLU A 22 9.75 10.98 -22.63
N ASN A 23 8.43 11.18 -22.70
CA ASN A 23 7.71 12.13 -21.86
C ASN A 23 6.74 11.46 -20.90
N THR A 24 6.76 10.12 -20.81
CA THR A 24 5.80 9.37 -20.00
C THR A 24 6.47 8.39 -19.04
N ILE A 25 6.19 8.58 -17.75
CA ILE A 25 6.54 7.63 -16.70
C ILE A 25 5.30 6.91 -16.19
N GLU A 26 5.46 5.64 -15.86
CA GLU A 26 4.44 4.81 -15.23
C GLU A 26 4.83 4.52 -13.79
N ILE A 27 3.89 4.68 -12.87
CA ILE A 27 4.02 4.23 -11.49
C ILE A 27 2.98 3.14 -11.20
N LYS A 28 3.45 2.14 -10.46
CA LYS A 28 2.64 1.01 -10.04
C LYS A 28 2.09 1.24 -8.63
N GLU A 29 0.81 0.94 -8.42
CA GLU A 29 0.23 0.94 -7.08
C GLU A 29 0.93 -0.11 -6.19
N LYS A 30 1.40 0.36 -5.03
CA LYS A 30 2.00 -0.47 -3.99
C LYS A 30 1.19 -0.24 -2.73
N LYS A 31 0.49 -1.28 -2.29
CA LYS A 31 -0.47 -1.21 -1.18
C LYS A 31 -0.39 -2.51 -0.41
N TRP A 32 -0.67 -2.45 0.89
CA TRP A 32 -0.72 -3.60 1.80
C TRP A 32 0.63 -4.18 2.23
N GLY A 33 1.78 -3.58 1.87
CA GLY A 33 3.09 -4.07 2.32
C GLY A 33 3.17 -4.25 3.85
N PHE A 34 2.76 -3.23 4.60
CA PHE A 34 2.64 -3.29 6.07
C PHE A 34 1.73 -4.44 6.56
N VAL A 35 0.52 -4.56 6.00
CA VAL A 35 -0.46 -5.58 6.42
C VAL A 35 0.05 -6.99 6.14
N LYS A 36 0.72 -7.18 5.00
CA LYS A 36 1.35 -8.44 4.65
C LYS A 36 2.47 -8.80 5.62
N VAL A 37 3.34 -7.86 5.97
CA VAL A 37 4.41 -8.10 6.94
C VAL A 37 3.86 -8.48 8.31
N PHE A 38 2.77 -7.83 8.74
CA PHE A 38 2.05 -8.21 9.95
C PHE A 38 1.54 -9.66 9.88
N PHE A 39 0.91 -10.07 8.77
CA PHE A 39 0.49 -11.46 8.58
C PHE A 39 1.67 -12.44 8.49
N ILE A 40 2.81 -12.06 7.90
CA ILE A 40 4.03 -12.89 7.91
C ILE A 40 4.48 -13.15 9.36
N ALA A 41 4.51 -12.11 10.21
CA ALA A 41 4.89 -12.26 11.61
C ALA A 41 3.92 -13.17 12.38
N LEU A 42 2.61 -13.01 12.18
CA LEU A 42 1.60 -13.90 12.76
C LEU A 42 1.77 -15.35 12.29
N MET A 43 2.01 -15.55 10.98
CA MET A 43 2.24 -16.86 10.39
C MET A 43 3.45 -17.56 10.99
N ILE A 44 4.57 -16.85 11.19
CA ILE A 44 5.76 -17.42 11.83
C ILE A 44 5.43 -17.88 13.25
N GLY A 45 4.71 -17.05 14.02
CA GLY A 45 4.25 -17.41 15.36
C GLY A 45 3.33 -18.63 15.35
N TRP A 46 2.33 -18.66 14.46
CA TRP A 46 1.41 -19.79 14.33
C TRP A 46 2.14 -21.06 13.92
N VAL A 47 3.02 -21.02 12.90
CA VAL A 47 3.80 -22.21 12.49
C VAL A 47 4.67 -22.73 13.63
N TYR A 48 5.26 -21.83 14.41
CA TYR A 48 6.04 -22.23 15.59
C TYR A 48 5.16 -23.00 16.59
N TYR A 49 4.02 -22.46 17.00
CA TYR A 49 3.16 -23.13 17.97
C TYR A 49 2.49 -24.39 17.40
N ASP A 50 1.92 -24.31 16.20
CA ASP A 50 1.13 -25.39 15.58
C ASP A 50 1.99 -26.61 15.19
N PHE A 51 3.24 -26.40 14.74
CA PHE A 51 4.05 -27.46 14.12
C PHE A 51 5.42 -27.71 14.75
N LEU A 52 5.98 -26.76 15.51
CA LEU A 52 7.33 -26.88 16.08
C LEU A 52 7.34 -27.03 17.61
N ASP A 53 6.45 -26.36 18.35
CA ASP A 53 6.38 -26.47 19.81
C ASP A 53 5.83 -27.86 20.21
N PRO A 54 6.62 -28.70 20.90
CA PRO A 54 6.20 -30.05 21.27
C PRO A 54 4.91 -30.10 22.08
N ARG A 55 4.58 -29.02 22.82
CA ARG A 55 3.37 -28.95 23.65
C ARG A 55 2.08 -28.92 22.85
N TYR A 56 2.12 -28.40 21.63
CA TYR A 56 0.93 -28.16 20.81
C TYR A 56 0.94 -28.99 19.52
N GLN A 57 2.09 -29.51 19.11
CA GLN A 57 2.26 -30.23 17.84
C GLN A 57 1.36 -31.48 17.74
N GLU A 58 1.28 -32.29 18.79
CA GLU A 58 0.44 -33.51 18.76
C GLU A 58 -1.05 -33.18 18.70
N MET A 59 -1.49 -32.23 19.52
CA MET A 59 -2.88 -31.76 19.52
C MET A 59 -3.26 -31.22 18.13
N THR A 60 -2.40 -30.39 17.54
CA THR A 60 -2.64 -29.80 16.22
C THR A 60 -2.71 -30.87 15.13
N LYS A 61 -1.80 -31.85 15.14
CA LYS A 61 -1.84 -32.99 14.21
C LYS A 61 -3.16 -33.75 14.35
N THR A 62 -3.57 -34.07 15.58
CA THR A 62 -4.81 -34.80 15.87
C THR A 62 -6.04 -34.07 15.33
N GLN A 63 -6.15 -32.76 15.58
CA GLN A 63 -7.23 -31.92 15.07
C GLN A 63 -7.27 -31.87 13.53
N ILE A 64 -6.10 -31.75 12.88
CA ILE A 64 -6.01 -31.76 11.41
C ILE A 64 -6.44 -33.12 10.84
N TYR A 65 -5.98 -34.23 11.44
CA TYR A 65 -6.39 -35.57 11.01
C TYR A 65 -7.90 -35.77 11.20
N ALA A 66 -8.46 -35.36 12.35
CA ALA A 66 -9.90 -35.45 12.59
C ALA A 66 -10.71 -34.68 11.53
N ALA A 67 -10.25 -33.50 11.11
CA ALA A 67 -10.97 -32.65 10.16
C ALA A 67 -10.88 -33.09 8.69
N PHE A 68 -9.71 -33.56 8.24
CA PHE A 68 -9.45 -33.83 6.82
C PHE A 68 -9.21 -35.30 6.48
N GLN A 69 -8.92 -36.14 7.47
CA GLN A 69 -8.72 -37.59 7.32
C GLN A 69 -9.40 -38.35 8.46
N PRO A 70 -10.72 -38.21 8.63
CA PRO A 70 -11.44 -38.72 9.79
C PRO A 70 -11.26 -40.24 9.95
N THR A 71 -11.27 -41.01 8.85
CA THR A 71 -11.06 -42.47 8.87
C THR A 71 -9.72 -42.87 9.47
N VAL A 72 -8.63 -42.24 9.03
CA VAL A 72 -7.27 -42.48 9.53
C VAL A 72 -7.15 -42.07 11.00
N TRP A 73 -7.83 -41.00 11.39
CA TRP A 73 -7.88 -40.55 12.78
C TRP A 73 -8.62 -41.57 13.67
N PHE A 74 -9.80 -42.03 13.24
CA PHE A 74 -10.57 -43.04 13.96
C PHE A 74 -9.79 -44.35 14.13
N GLU A 75 -9.07 -44.80 13.11
CA GLU A 75 -8.23 -46.00 13.21
C GLU A 75 -7.11 -45.85 14.24
N ARG A 76 -6.48 -44.67 14.33
CA ARG A 76 -5.46 -44.39 15.34
C ARG A 76 -6.03 -44.31 16.74
N GLU A 77 -7.16 -43.65 16.93
CA GLU A 77 -7.82 -43.59 18.24
C GLU A 77 -8.29 -44.98 18.67
N TYR A 78 -8.91 -45.72 17.75
CA TYR A 78 -9.36 -47.09 17.99
C TYR A 78 -8.19 -48.01 18.35
N SER A 79 -7.03 -47.90 17.68
CA SER A 79 -5.84 -48.71 18.02
C SER A 79 -5.35 -48.55 19.46
N LYS A 80 -5.71 -47.45 20.15
CA LYS A 80 -5.38 -47.23 21.57
C LYS A 80 -6.30 -48.00 22.53
N VAL A 81 -7.46 -48.44 22.04
CA VAL A 81 -8.54 -49.05 22.85
C VAL A 81 -8.96 -50.43 22.36
N VAL A 82 -8.37 -50.94 21.27
CA VAL A 82 -8.59 -52.30 20.73
C VAL A 82 -8.37 -53.38 21.79
N SER A 83 -9.24 -54.39 21.82
CA SER A 83 -9.06 -55.57 22.64
C SER A 83 -7.91 -56.44 22.13
N ILE A 84 -7.17 -57.06 23.07
CA ILE A 84 -6.09 -58.01 22.75
C ILE A 84 -6.66 -59.30 22.14
N SER A 85 -7.90 -59.67 22.48
CA SER A 85 -8.54 -60.92 22.05
C SER A 85 -9.33 -60.83 20.74
N ASP A 86 -9.89 -59.66 20.40
CA ASP A 86 -10.66 -59.45 19.17
C ASP A 86 -10.41 -58.03 18.62
N PRO A 87 -9.86 -57.90 17.39
CA PRO A 87 -9.58 -56.60 16.78
C PRO A 87 -10.82 -55.78 16.44
N ASN A 88 -12.02 -56.38 16.40
CA ASN A 88 -13.28 -55.70 16.07
C ASN A 88 -14.02 -55.15 17.28
N VAL A 89 -13.48 -55.34 18.49
CA VAL A 89 -14.10 -54.92 19.74
C VAL A 89 -13.11 -54.10 20.58
N THR A 90 -13.61 -53.08 21.28
CA THR A 90 -12.82 -52.33 22.26
C THR A 90 -12.51 -53.19 23.50
N ARG A 91 -11.54 -52.77 24.32
CA ARG A 91 -11.23 -53.37 25.63
C ARG A 91 -12.41 -53.37 26.62
N TRP A 92 -13.50 -52.67 26.29
CA TRP A 92 -14.73 -52.60 27.07
C TRP A 92 -15.88 -53.42 26.47
N GLY A 93 -15.64 -54.14 25.37
CA GLY A 93 -16.65 -54.99 24.74
C GLY A 93 -17.54 -54.28 23.73
N GLU A 94 -17.23 -53.03 23.35
CA GLU A 94 -18.02 -52.27 22.38
C GLU A 94 -17.60 -52.59 20.93
N PRO A 95 -18.54 -52.77 19.99
CA PRO A 95 -18.22 -52.94 18.58
C PRO A 95 -17.50 -51.69 18.03
N LYS A 96 -16.51 -51.90 17.15
CA LYS A 96 -15.76 -50.83 16.47
C LYS A 96 -16.66 -49.75 15.87
N GLU A 97 -17.76 -50.14 15.23
CA GLU A 97 -18.69 -49.22 14.56
C GLU A 97 -19.42 -48.30 15.54
N VAL A 98 -19.80 -48.83 16.71
CA VAL A 98 -20.47 -48.06 17.77
C VAL A 98 -19.50 -47.06 18.39
N TYR A 99 -18.27 -47.49 18.67
CA TYR A 99 -17.22 -46.61 19.18
C TYR A 99 -16.91 -45.45 18.23
N ILE A 100 -16.80 -45.72 16.92
CA ILE A 100 -16.56 -44.69 15.90
C ILE A 100 -17.71 -43.69 15.85
N PHE A 101 -18.96 -44.18 15.89
CA PHE A 101 -20.14 -43.32 15.83
C PHE A 101 -20.25 -42.38 17.05
N GLU A 102 -19.97 -42.89 18.26
CA GLU A 102 -19.99 -42.07 19.47
C GLU A 102 -18.83 -41.07 19.53
N ALA A 103 -17.64 -41.48 19.10
CA ALA A 103 -16.48 -40.60 19.00
C ALA A 103 -16.73 -39.47 17.99
N ASP A 104 -17.34 -39.75 16.84
CA ASP A 104 -17.72 -38.72 15.86
C ASP A 104 -18.70 -37.70 16.44
N LYS A 105 -19.68 -38.16 17.23
CA LYS A 105 -20.73 -37.31 17.79
C LYS A 105 -20.21 -36.40 18.90
N THR A 106 -19.32 -36.91 19.74
CA THR A 106 -18.78 -36.20 20.92
C THR A 106 -17.61 -35.29 20.60
N ARG A 107 -16.84 -35.57 19.52
CA ARG A 107 -15.60 -34.85 19.20
C ARG A 107 -15.68 -33.96 17.96
N LYS A 108 -16.88 -33.52 17.58
CA LYS A 108 -17.09 -32.51 16.52
C LYS A 108 -16.27 -31.23 16.72
N GLU A 109 -15.98 -30.89 17.97
CA GLU A 109 -15.16 -29.73 18.31
C GLU A 109 -13.72 -29.86 17.78
N GLU A 110 -13.13 -31.06 17.84
CA GLU A 110 -11.77 -31.32 17.33
C GLU A 110 -11.67 -31.12 15.81
N GLN A 111 -12.72 -31.52 15.08
CA GLN A 111 -12.84 -31.28 13.64
C GLN A 111 -12.89 -29.77 13.34
N TRP A 112 -13.67 -29.01 14.12
CA TRP A 112 -13.75 -27.55 13.99
C TRP A 112 -12.41 -26.87 14.23
N TRP A 113 -11.65 -27.29 15.24
CA TRP A 113 -10.31 -26.77 15.50
C TRP A 113 -9.34 -27.08 14.35
N GLY A 114 -9.44 -28.26 13.73
CA GLY A 114 -8.67 -28.62 12.54
C GLY A 114 -9.00 -27.70 11.34
N TYR A 115 -10.29 -27.47 11.07
CA TYR A 115 -10.72 -26.54 10.02
C TYR A 115 -10.28 -25.11 10.30
N PHE A 116 -10.38 -24.63 11.55
CA PHE A 116 -9.93 -23.30 11.93
C PHE A 116 -8.41 -23.14 11.74
N THR A 117 -7.64 -24.15 12.16
CA THR A 117 -6.19 -24.17 12.06
C THR A 117 -5.72 -24.08 10.61
N ILE A 118 -6.30 -24.85 9.69
CA ILE A 118 -5.97 -24.72 8.26
C ILE A 118 -6.59 -23.46 7.65
N GLY A 119 -7.80 -23.10 8.07
CA GLY A 119 -8.54 -21.94 7.60
C GLY A 119 -7.80 -20.61 7.79
N LYS A 120 -7.13 -20.40 8.94
CA LYS A 120 -6.30 -19.19 9.16
C LYS A 120 -5.13 -19.10 8.17
N TYR A 121 -4.49 -20.22 7.83
CA TYR A 121 -3.41 -20.27 6.84
C TYR A 121 -3.93 -19.95 5.42
N VAL A 122 -5.07 -20.53 5.04
CA VAL A 122 -5.73 -20.25 3.75
C VAL A 122 -6.16 -18.79 3.65
N LEU A 123 -6.72 -18.21 4.72
CA LEU A 123 -7.11 -16.80 4.77
C LEU A 123 -5.89 -15.89 4.52
N VAL A 124 -4.77 -16.18 5.16
CA VAL A 124 -3.53 -15.42 4.97
C VAL A 124 -3.01 -15.58 3.53
N LEU A 125 -3.07 -16.78 2.96
CA LEU A 125 -2.71 -17.00 1.56
C LEU A 125 -3.58 -16.16 0.61
N LEU A 126 -4.89 -16.12 0.82
CA LEU A 126 -5.81 -15.29 0.04
C LEU A 126 -5.46 -13.79 0.16
N CYS A 127 -5.03 -13.33 1.34
CA CYS A 127 -4.53 -11.98 1.53
C CYS A 127 -3.26 -11.70 0.69
N PHE A 128 -2.34 -12.65 0.57
CA PHE A 128 -1.15 -12.52 -0.27
C PHE A 128 -1.43 -12.58 -1.78
N LEU A 129 -2.39 -13.42 -2.18
CA LEU A 129 -2.81 -13.59 -3.57
C LEU A 129 -3.62 -12.40 -4.11
N ARG A 130 -4.15 -11.55 -3.24
CA ARG A 130 -4.92 -10.37 -3.65
C ARG A 130 -4.05 -9.43 -4.50
N PRO A 131 -4.39 -9.24 -5.79
CA PRO A 131 -3.55 -8.48 -6.71
C PRO A 131 -3.61 -6.98 -6.39
N THR A 132 -2.51 -6.25 -6.61
CA THR A 132 -2.58 -4.78 -6.70
C THR A 132 -3.01 -4.44 -8.13
N LYS A 133 -4.14 -3.71 -8.24
CA LYS A 133 -4.93 -3.67 -9.48
C LYS A 133 -4.64 -2.44 -10.36
N ARG A 134 -3.71 -1.56 -9.97
CA ARG A 134 -3.63 -0.22 -10.59
C ARG A 134 -2.21 0.19 -10.99
N ARG A 135 -2.13 0.83 -12.14
CA ARG A 135 -0.96 1.54 -12.68
C ARG A 135 -1.47 2.89 -13.16
N VAL A 136 -0.66 3.91 -13.03
CA VAL A 136 -1.02 5.26 -13.50
C VAL A 136 0.18 5.83 -14.24
N ARG A 137 -0.12 6.55 -15.32
CA ARG A 137 0.87 7.18 -16.16
C ARG A 137 0.80 8.69 -15.98
N PHE A 138 1.96 9.29 -16.06
CA PHE A 138 2.20 10.73 -16.00
C PHE A 138 2.81 11.09 -17.33
N ASP A 139 2.09 11.89 -18.13
CA ASP A 139 2.57 12.42 -19.39
C ASP A 139 2.89 13.91 -19.20
N ARG A 140 4.18 14.21 -19.25
CA ARG A 140 4.71 15.56 -19.08
C ARG A 140 4.31 16.47 -20.24
N LYS A 141 4.35 15.97 -21.48
CA LYS A 141 4.14 16.80 -22.69
C LYS A 141 2.72 17.33 -22.72
N ARG A 142 1.75 16.50 -22.36
CA ARG A 142 0.32 16.86 -22.34
C ARG A 142 -0.14 17.39 -20.97
N GLY A 143 0.68 17.27 -19.92
CA GLY A 143 0.31 17.69 -18.57
C GLY A 143 -0.85 16.88 -17.98
N ILE A 144 -0.92 15.59 -18.29
CA ILE A 144 -2.02 14.70 -17.87
C ILE A 144 -1.56 13.55 -17.00
N ILE A 145 -2.46 13.10 -16.14
CA ILE A 145 -2.30 11.90 -15.30
C ILE A 145 -3.46 10.99 -15.61
N TYR A 146 -3.20 9.76 -16.02
CA TYR A 146 -4.27 8.85 -16.44
C TYR A 146 -4.08 7.41 -16.01
N THR A 147 -5.19 6.73 -15.81
CA THR A 147 -5.24 5.32 -15.43
C THR A 147 -6.47 4.65 -16.02
N TYR A 148 -6.40 3.32 -16.14
CA TYR A 148 -7.49 2.50 -16.64
C TYR A 148 -7.80 1.41 -15.62
N ILE A 149 -8.94 1.52 -14.96
CA ILE A 149 -9.32 0.68 -13.81
C ILE A 149 -10.69 0.09 -14.07
N ASN A 150 -10.80 -1.24 -14.02
CA ASN A 150 -12.08 -1.97 -14.17
C ASN A 150 -12.88 -1.53 -15.41
N ASN A 151 -12.21 -1.46 -16.57
CA ASN A 151 -12.81 -1.05 -17.84
C ASN A 151 -13.33 0.39 -17.88
N LYS A 152 -12.79 1.26 -17.01
CA LYS A 152 -13.08 2.69 -17.00
C LYS A 152 -11.79 3.48 -17.09
N PHE A 153 -11.79 4.47 -17.98
CA PHE A 153 -10.71 5.43 -18.14
C PHE A 153 -10.89 6.60 -17.17
N TYR A 154 -9.78 7.02 -16.56
CA TYR A 154 -9.70 8.14 -15.64
C TYR A 154 -8.54 9.03 -16.09
N LEU A 155 -8.77 10.35 -16.15
CA LEU A 155 -7.77 11.32 -16.59
C LEU A 155 -7.93 12.61 -15.80
N THR A 156 -6.81 13.12 -15.29
CA THR A 156 -6.69 14.43 -14.64
C THR A 156 -5.80 15.33 -15.48
N GLU A 157 -6.30 16.51 -15.83
CA GLU A 157 -5.51 17.57 -16.45
C GLU A 157 -4.88 18.43 -15.36
N VAL A 158 -3.55 18.47 -15.29
CA VAL A 158 -2.83 19.19 -14.22
C VAL A 158 -3.09 20.71 -14.32
N ASN A 159 -3.25 21.23 -15.53
CA ASN A 159 -3.53 22.66 -15.76
C ASN A 159 -4.94 23.10 -15.30
N LYS A 160 -5.84 22.16 -14.98
CA LYS A 160 -7.17 22.48 -14.45
C LYS A 160 -7.23 22.43 -12.92
N LEU A 161 -6.10 22.17 -12.27
CA LEU A 161 -6.01 22.20 -10.81
C LEU A 161 -6.08 23.66 -10.31
N MET A 162 -6.99 23.88 -9.37
CA MET A 162 -7.19 25.18 -8.71
C MET A 162 -6.11 25.46 -7.65
N ARG A 163 -5.49 24.39 -7.14
CA ARG A 163 -4.46 24.43 -6.09
C ARG A 163 -3.12 23.95 -6.62
N PRO A 164 -2.01 24.25 -5.92
CA PRO A 164 -0.69 23.79 -6.32
C PRO A 164 -0.67 22.26 -6.47
N PHE A 165 -0.07 21.78 -7.56
CA PHE A 165 0.12 20.38 -7.88
C PHE A 165 0.81 19.56 -6.78
N PRO A 166 1.76 20.09 -6.00
CA PRO A 166 2.22 19.37 -4.81
C PRO A 166 1.07 19.00 -3.87
N GLU A 167 0.06 19.84 -3.66
CA GLU A 167 -1.08 19.52 -2.80
C GLU A 167 -1.97 18.40 -3.36
N TYR A 168 -1.93 18.14 -4.66
CA TYR A 168 -2.64 17.00 -5.24
C TYR A 168 -2.15 15.65 -4.70
N PHE A 169 -0.91 15.59 -4.20
CA PHE A 169 -0.35 14.43 -3.53
C PHE A 169 -0.39 14.57 -2.01
N ALA A 170 -1.23 13.76 -1.38
CA ALA A 170 -1.24 13.59 0.06
C ALA A 170 -0.14 12.59 0.47
N PHE A 171 0.93 13.08 1.11
CA PHE A 171 1.90 12.21 1.77
C PHE A 171 1.49 12.01 3.23
N MET A 172 1.30 10.73 3.60
CA MET A 172 0.99 10.24 4.93
C MET A 172 2.13 9.37 5.48
N GLY A 173 3.40 9.67 5.17
CA GLY A 173 4.56 9.12 5.88
C GLY A 173 4.89 7.70 5.44
N GLY A 174 3.95 6.79 5.64
CA GLY A 174 3.98 5.42 5.15
C GLY A 174 3.43 5.26 3.74
N MET A 175 2.79 6.28 3.18
CA MET A 175 2.18 6.21 1.85
C MET A 175 2.02 7.58 1.19
N VAL A 176 2.09 7.63 -0.13
CA VAL A 176 1.65 8.75 -0.97
C VAL A 176 0.36 8.37 -1.65
N SER A 177 -0.67 9.21 -1.57
CA SER A 177 -1.98 8.97 -2.16
C SER A 177 -2.49 10.16 -2.96
N PHE A 178 -3.19 9.88 -4.07
CA PHE A 178 -3.83 10.87 -4.94
C PHE A 178 -4.98 10.20 -5.71
N TRP A 179 -5.85 10.99 -6.35
CA TRP A 179 -7.03 10.51 -7.07
C TRP A 179 -7.06 11.02 -8.49
N VAL A 180 -7.18 10.12 -9.46
CA VAL A 180 -7.39 10.52 -10.86
C VAL A 180 -8.86 10.91 -11.07
N HIS A 181 -9.15 12.00 -11.76
CA HIS A 181 -10.53 12.46 -11.96
C HIS A 181 -11.34 11.44 -12.79
N PRO A 182 -12.67 11.26 -12.55
CA PRO A 182 -13.49 11.92 -11.51
C PRO A 182 -13.23 11.46 -10.08
N TYR A 183 -13.28 12.41 -9.14
CA TYR A 183 -13.18 12.11 -7.72
C TYR A 183 -14.44 11.40 -7.24
N GLN A 184 -14.27 10.26 -6.57
CA GLN A 184 -15.37 9.59 -5.87
C GLN A 184 -15.20 9.82 -4.38
N GLN A 185 -16.21 10.43 -3.74
CA GLN A 185 -16.18 10.63 -2.29
C GLN A 185 -16.20 9.27 -1.60
N ALA A 186 -15.12 8.95 -0.89
CA ALA A 186 -15.01 7.68 -0.18
C ALA A 186 -15.89 7.71 1.08
N LYS A 187 -17.16 7.27 0.96
CA LYS A 187 -18.08 7.20 2.12
C LYS A 187 -17.60 6.29 3.29
N TYR A 188 -16.66 5.36 3.04
CA TYR A 188 -16.14 4.39 4.02
C TYR A 188 -14.67 4.02 3.71
N PHE A 189 -13.93 3.43 4.67
CA PHE A 189 -12.55 2.91 4.45
C PHE A 189 -12.47 1.93 3.27
N ALA A 190 -13.52 1.13 3.06
CA ALA A 190 -13.65 0.24 1.90
C ALA A 190 -13.77 0.99 0.55
N ASN A 191 -14.19 2.26 0.56
CA ASN A 191 -14.26 3.11 -0.63
C ASN A 191 -12.91 3.79 -0.93
N ALA A 192 -12.01 3.94 0.04
CA ALA A 192 -10.57 4.21 -0.21
C ALA A 192 -9.84 3.01 -0.87
N ILE A 193 -10.58 1.94 -1.17
CA ILE A 193 -10.11 0.76 -1.88
C ILE A 193 -10.76 0.68 -3.28
N ARG A 194 -11.75 1.54 -3.58
CA ARG A 194 -12.54 1.53 -4.84
C ARG A 194 -12.39 2.86 -5.58
N GLY A 195 -12.59 2.85 -6.90
CA GLY A 195 -12.50 4.06 -7.74
C GLY A 195 -11.08 4.39 -8.22
N SER A 196 -10.81 5.68 -8.40
CA SER A 196 -9.65 6.24 -9.10
C SER A 196 -8.46 6.60 -8.20
N GLN A 197 -8.53 6.25 -6.91
CA GLN A 197 -7.44 6.48 -5.98
C GLN A 197 -6.22 5.62 -6.34
N ILE A 198 -5.05 6.23 -6.30
CA ILE A 198 -3.75 5.57 -6.40
C ILE A 198 -3.02 5.74 -5.07
N VAL A 199 -2.48 4.64 -4.55
CA VAL A 199 -1.67 4.63 -3.32
C VAL A 199 -0.32 3.99 -3.61
N VAL A 200 0.74 4.65 -3.17
CA VAL A 200 2.12 4.14 -3.23
C VAL A 200 2.66 4.08 -1.81
N SER A 201 2.78 2.87 -1.29
CA SER A 201 3.28 2.53 0.03
C SER A 201 4.15 1.28 -0.11
N ASP A 202 5.46 1.48 -0.11
CA ASP A 202 6.44 0.41 -0.21
C ASP A 202 7.39 0.39 0.96
N TYR A 203 8.31 -0.57 0.97
CA TYR A 203 9.20 -0.81 2.09
C TYR A 203 10.01 0.43 2.49
N THR A 204 10.29 1.33 1.54
CA THR A 204 11.00 2.59 1.83
C THR A 204 10.16 3.63 2.58
N MET A 205 8.85 3.40 2.69
CA MET A 205 7.89 4.25 3.38
C MET A 205 7.29 3.57 4.61
N TRP A 206 6.79 2.33 4.49
CA TRP A 206 6.09 1.67 5.60
C TRP A 206 7.05 1.10 6.65
N LEU A 207 8.27 0.66 6.33
CA LEU A 207 9.23 0.25 7.38
C LEU A 207 9.56 1.39 8.34
N PRO A 208 9.95 2.59 7.86
CA PRO A 208 10.13 3.74 8.74
C PRO A 208 8.94 4.03 9.66
N MET A 209 7.72 3.82 9.16
CA MET A 209 6.50 3.99 9.96
C MET A 209 6.31 2.94 11.05
N ILE A 210 6.67 1.67 10.81
CA ILE A 210 6.64 0.65 11.88
C ILE A 210 7.48 1.09 13.07
N PHE A 211 8.63 1.71 12.79
CA PHE A 211 9.57 2.16 13.80
C PHE A 211 9.38 3.64 14.16
N MET A 212 8.19 4.22 13.95
CA MET A 212 7.92 5.64 14.22
C MET A 212 8.12 6.04 15.69
N MET A 213 8.05 5.08 16.63
CA MET A 213 8.36 5.31 18.04
C MET A 213 9.82 5.73 18.27
N PHE A 214 10.72 5.45 17.33
CA PHE A 214 12.10 5.90 17.40
C PHE A 214 12.25 7.30 16.78
N PRO A 215 12.80 8.28 17.51
CA PRO A 215 12.98 9.64 17.02
C PRO A 215 13.71 9.69 15.67
N GLY A 216 13.15 10.44 14.71
CA GLY A 216 13.75 10.65 13.39
C GLY A 216 13.62 9.48 12.41
N MET A 217 13.01 8.34 12.80
CA MET A 217 12.75 7.24 11.85
C MET A 217 11.77 7.66 10.76
N TYR A 218 10.73 8.41 11.11
CA TYR A 218 9.76 8.95 10.16
C TYR A 218 10.44 9.76 9.02
N GLN A 219 11.42 10.61 9.36
CA GLN A 219 12.17 11.42 8.38
C GLN A 219 12.99 10.57 7.40
N ARG A 220 13.20 9.29 7.70
CA ARG A 220 13.85 8.35 6.77
C ARG A 220 12.93 7.85 5.67
N SER A 221 11.61 8.04 5.80
CA SER A 221 10.65 7.72 4.76
C SER A 221 10.99 8.44 3.46
N LYS A 222 10.91 7.70 2.35
CA LYS A 222 11.24 8.23 1.02
C LYS A 222 10.02 8.76 0.27
N GLY A 223 8.84 8.83 0.89
CA GLY A 223 7.64 9.34 0.21
C GLY A 223 7.73 10.82 -0.22
N ALA A 224 8.39 11.67 0.57
CA ALA A 224 8.67 13.05 0.15
C ALA A 224 9.57 13.12 -1.12
N VAL A 225 10.52 12.19 -1.24
CA VAL A 225 11.38 12.07 -2.44
C VAL A 225 10.56 11.59 -3.64
N LEU A 226 9.68 10.59 -3.46
CA LEU A 226 8.77 10.13 -4.52
C LEU A 226 7.91 11.29 -5.03
N LYS A 227 7.29 12.03 -4.11
CA LYS A 227 6.45 13.18 -4.43
C LYS A 227 7.24 14.25 -5.19
N ARG A 228 8.45 14.59 -4.71
CA ARG A 228 9.33 15.54 -5.38
C ARG A 228 9.64 15.11 -6.81
N PHE A 229 9.91 13.83 -7.05
CA PHE A 229 10.10 13.33 -8.43
C PHE A 229 8.86 13.47 -9.30
N LEU A 230 7.66 13.21 -8.75
CA LEU A 230 6.41 13.41 -9.50
C LEU A 230 6.21 14.88 -9.90
N VAL A 231 6.46 15.81 -8.97
CA VAL A 231 6.34 17.25 -9.21
C VAL A 231 7.43 17.74 -10.17
N GLU A 232 8.71 17.39 -9.93
CA GLU A 232 9.84 17.73 -10.81
C GLU A 232 9.59 17.23 -12.24
N PHE A 233 9.10 16.00 -12.40
CA PHE A 233 8.83 15.41 -13.71
C PHE A 233 7.74 16.17 -14.49
N MET A 234 6.64 16.53 -13.82
CA MET A 234 5.51 17.21 -14.47
C MET A 234 5.75 18.72 -14.68
N ASN A 235 6.67 19.32 -13.93
CA ASN A 235 6.95 20.74 -14.04
C ASN A 235 7.69 21.07 -15.37
N PRO A 236 7.13 21.96 -16.21
CA PRO A 236 7.78 22.40 -17.45
C PRO A 236 9.08 23.17 -17.19
N ASP A 237 9.18 23.89 -16.07
CA ASP A 237 10.33 24.73 -15.71
C ASP A 237 11.50 23.93 -15.12
N THR A 238 11.33 22.62 -14.89
CA THR A 238 12.41 21.76 -14.42
C THR A 238 13.54 21.71 -15.46
N PRO A 239 14.82 21.91 -15.05
CA PRO A 239 15.95 21.89 -15.97
C PRO A 239 15.95 20.63 -16.85
N PRO A 240 16.18 20.76 -18.17
CA PRO A 240 16.14 19.62 -19.09
C PRO A 240 17.18 18.55 -18.72
N GLU A 241 18.33 18.96 -18.20
CA GLU A 241 19.38 18.06 -17.67
C GLU A 241 18.86 17.14 -16.55
N ARG A 242 18.01 17.68 -15.67
CA ARG A 242 17.41 16.93 -14.56
C ARG A 242 16.45 15.87 -15.07
N ILE A 243 15.63 16.21 -16.05
CA ILE A 243 14.69 15.29 -16.68
C ILE A 243 15.44 14.22 -17.48
N ALA A 244 16.45 14.60 -18.25
CA ALA A 244 17.32 13.66 -18.94
C ALA A 244 17.99 12.69 -17.96
N SER A 245 18.47 13.19 -16.82
CA SER A 245 19.02 12.35 -15.74
C SER A 245 17.98 11.36 -15.20
N MET A 246 16.73 11.81 -14.99
CA MET A 246 15.61 10.95 -14.58
C MET A 246 15.32 9.86 -15.61
N MET A 247 15.20 10.21 -16.89
CA MET A 247 14.90 9.24 -17.95
C MET A 247 16.05 8.25 -18.17
N LYS A 248 17.29 8.73 -18.19
CA LYS A 248 18.50 7.89 -18.26
C LYS A 248 18.57 6.91 -17.09
N ALA A 249 18.21 7.36 -15.89
CA ALA A 249 18.19 6.49 -14.71
C ALA A 249 17.20 5.34 -14.87
N LEU A 250 16.06 5.55 -15.54
CA LEU A 250 15.03 4.54 -15.81
C LEU A 250 15.41 3.56 -16.93
N GLU A 251 16.25 3.98 -17.88
CA GLU A 251 16.78 3.10 -18.94
C GLU A 251 17.95 2.24 -18.47
N THR A 252 18.70 2.75 -17.49
CA THR A 252 19.87 2.04 -16.96
C THR A 252 19.47 0.72 -16.31
N ARG A 253 20.19 -0.36 -16.66
CA ARG A 253 19.93 -1.69 -16.09
C ARG A 253 20.11 -1.67 -14.56
N PRO A 254 19.15 -2.22 -13.79
CA PRO A 254 19.29 -2.32 -12.34
C PRO A 254 20.46 -3.22 -11.96
N SER A 255 21.10 -2.91 -10.83
CA SER A 255 22.15 -3.75 -10.26
C SER A 255 21.60 -5.07 -9.71
N ILE A 256 22.47 -6.06 -9.46
CA ILE A 256 22.09 -7.36 -8.89
C ILE A 256 21.40 -7.17 -7.53
N CYS A 257 21.92 -6.29 -6.67
CA CYS A 257 21.29 -5.99 -5.38
C CYS A 257 19.90 -5.39 -5.54
N GLU A 258 19.69 -4.49 -6.51
CA GLU A 258 18.36 -3.92 -6.81
C GLU A 258 17.38 -5.00 -7.29
N TYR A 259 17.88 -5.98 -8.06
CA TYR A 259 17.08 -7.12 -8.50
C TYR A 259 16.66 -8.01 -7.32
N LEU A 260 17.58 -8.30 -6.40
CA LEU A 260 17.29 -9.05 -5.17
C LEU A 260 16.32 -8.31 -4.25
N GLU A 261 16.49 -7.01 -4.04
CA GLU A 261 15.56 -6.18 -3.27
C GLU A 261 14.16 -6.20 -3.88
N LYS A 262 14.07 -6.13 -5.22
CA LYS A 262 12.79 -6.22 -5.94
C LYS A 262 12.15 -7.60 -5.81
N ILE A 263 12.92 -8.68 -5.77
CA ILE A 263 12.41 -10.03 -5.51
C ILE A 263 11.92 -10.13 -4.06
N LEU A 264 12.69 -9.65 -3.08
CA LEU A 264 12.35 -9.78 -1.66
C LEU A 264 11.12 -8.94 -1.27
N PHE A 265 11.07 -7.69 -1.68
CA PHE A 265 10.01 -6.75 -1.28
C PHE A 265 8.92 -6.56 -2.33
N GLY A 266 9.17 -6.89 -3.60
CA GLY A 266 8.23 -6.58 -4.69
C GLY A 266 6.89 -7.31 -4.57
N TRP A 267 6.86 -8.55 -4.10
CA TRP A 267 5.61 -9.30 -3.85
C TRP A 267 4.92 -8.85 -2.56
N ILE A 268 5.69 -8.40 -1.56
CA ILE A 268 5.19 -7.79 -0.32
C ILE A 268 4.49 -6.47 -0.68
N ASP A 269 5.18 -5.54 -1.31
CA ASP A 269 4.67 -4.20 -1.60
C ASP A 269 3.62 -4.18 -2.72
N GLY A 270 3.82 -4.98 -3.76
CA GLY A 270 3.03 -4.95 -4.99
C GLY A 270 2.15 -6.18 -5.23
N GLY A 271 2.17 -7.19 -4.35
CA GLY A 271 1.45 -8.45 -4.59
C GLY A 271 2.12 -9.34 -5.65
N LEU A 272 1.67 -10.58 -5.71
CA LEU A 272 2.19 -11.58 -6.65
C LEU A 272 1.78 -11.28 -8.10
N TYR A 273 0.64 -10.63 -8.30
CA TYR A 273 0.11 -10.29 -9.62
C TYR A 273 -0.37 -8.85 -9.70
N CYS A 274 -0.14 -8.21 -10.85
CA CYS A 274 -0.60 -6.84 -11.13
C CYS A 274 -1.15 -6.71 -12.54
N ARG A 275 -2.34 -6.11 -12.64
CA ARG A 275 -2.98 -5.83 -13.91
C ARG A 275 -2.14 -4.80 -14.69
N ARG A 276 -1.92 -5.06 -15.98
CA ARG A 276 -1.31 -4.09 -16.90
C ARG A 276 -2.39 -3.12 -17.38
N LEU A 277 -1.97 -1.92 -17.77
CA LEU A 277 -2.84 -1.04 -18.54
C LEU A 277 -3.17 -1.68 -19.90
N PRO A 278 -4.29 -1.29 -20.55
CA PRO A 278 -4.56 -1.64 -21.94
C PRO A 278 -3.40 -1.25 -22.87
N LYS A 279 -3.43 -1.77 -24.10
CA LYS A 279 -2.47 -1.36 -25.15
C LYS A 279 -2.56 0.15 -25.38
N ASP A 280 -1.43 0.73 -25.78
CA ASP A 280 -1.32 2.19 -25.95
C ASP A 280 -2.31 2.73 -26.99
N GLU A 281 -2.59 2.00 -28.06
CA GLU A 281 -3.62 2.36 -29.06
C GLU A 281 -5.02 2.57 -28.46
N ILE A 282 -5.38 1.76 -27.45
CA ILE A 282 -6.68 1.90 -26.77
C ILE A 282 -6.65 3.12 -25.85
N LEU A 283 -5.53 3.33 -25.17
CA LEU A 283 -5.37 4.46 -24.26
C LEU A 283 -5.38 5.80 -25.01
N GLU A 284 -4.70 5.89 -26.16
CA GLU A 284 -4.71 7.10 -26.99
C GLU A 284 -6.11 7.43 -27.50
N LYS A 285 -6.88 6.44 -27.97
CA LYS A 285 -8.28 6.65 -28.37
C LYS A 285 -9.16 7.16 -27.22
N GLU A 286 -8.97 6.66 -26.01
CA GLU A 286 -9.70 7.14 -24.83
C GLU A 286 -9.26 8.55 -24.42
N ILE A 287 -7.98 8.89 -24.59
CA ILE A 287 -7.48 10.25 -24.36
C ILE A 287 -8.09 11.23 -25.37
N GLU A 288 -8.07 10.89 -26.66
CA GLU A 288 -8.68 11.70 -27.73
C GLU A 288 -10.16 11.93 -27.47
N ARG A 289 -10.88 10.85 -27.13
CA ARG A 289 -12.29 10.91 -26.75
C ARG A 289 -12.52 11.81 -25.54
N TYR A 290 -11.70 11.71 -24.51
CA TYR A 290 -11.79 12.59 -23.34
C TYR A 290 -11.64 14.07 -23.73
N PHE A 291 -10.67 14.40 -24.57
CA PHE A 291 -10.47 15.79 -25.01
C PHE A 291 -11.56 16.32 -25.93
N ALA A 292 -12.17 15.46 -26.75
CA ALA A 292 -13.28 15.84 -27.61
C ALA A 292 -14.60 16.01 -26.84
N GLU A 293 -14.90 15.09 -25.91
CA GLU A 293 -16.22 15.00 -25.28
C GLU A 293 -16.27 15.60 -23.87
N GLN A 294 -15.25 15.42 -23.03
CA GLN A 294 -15.31 15.74 -21.59
C GLN A 294 -14.55 17.02 -21.23
N ALA A 295 -13.35 17.20 -21.77
CA ALA A 295 -12.48 18.32 -21.44
C ALA A 295 -13.14 19.70 -21.64
N PRO A 296 -13.93 19.96 -22.71
CA PRO A 296 -14.58 21.26 -22.91
C PRO A 296 -15.60 21.61 -21.82
N HIS A 297 -16.14 20.61 -21.13
CA HIS A 297 -17.13 20.79 -20.06
C HIS A 297 -16.51 20.89 -18.66
N ILE A 298 -15.19 20.78 -18.54
CA ILE A 298 -14.48 20.84 -17.27
C ILE A 298 -13.56 22.06 -17.29
N GLU A 299 -13.98 23.13 -16.63
CA GLU A 299 -13.18 24.36 -16.51
C GLU A 299 -12.17 24.29 -15.34
N ALA A 300 -12.60 23.69 -14.22
CA ALA A 300 -11.79 23.58 -13.01
C ALA A 300 -12.03 22.25 -12.31
N LEU A 301 -10.99 21.73 -11.65
CA LEU A 301 -11.06 20.48 -10.89
C LEU A 301 -11.23 20.76 -9.40
N PRO A 302 -12.09 19.99 -8.70
CA PRO A 302 -12.16 20.08 -7.25
C PRO A 302 -10.85 19.60 -6.62
N SER A 303 -10.66 19.98 -5.36
CA SER A 303 -9.45 19.65 -4.59
C SER A 303 -9.76 18.58 -3.55
N PHE A 304 -8.72 17.91 -3.07
CA PHE A 304 -8.85 16.88 -2.05
C PHE A 304 -8.20 17.33 -0.76
N GLU A 305 -8.90 17.16 0.35
CA GLU A 305 -8.43 17.39 1.71
C GLU A 305 -8.37 16.09 2.49
N MET A 306 -7.26 15.90 3.18
CA MET A 306 -7.19 14.98 4.30
C MET A 306 -7.57 15.81 5.52
N GLY A 307 -8.78 15.60 6.03
CA GLY A 307 -9.39 16.40 7.09
C GLY A 307 -8.48 16.56 8.30
N SER A 308 -8.53 17.76 8.89
CA SER A 308 -7.75 18.12 10.06
C SER A 308 -8.19 17.33 11.30
N TYR A 309 -7.28 17.14 12.25
CA TYR A 309 -7.54 16.36 13.46
C TYR A 309 -8.66 16.96 14.35
N GLU A 310 -8.95 18.27 14.25
CA GLU A 310 -9.97 18.95 15.06
C GLU A 310 -11.39 18.45 14.76
N GLU A 311 -11.72 18.14 13.50
CA GLU A 311 -13.00 17.48 13.15
C GLU A 311 -13.03 15.99 13.54
N SER A 312 -11.87 15.36 13.75
CA SER A 312 -11.75 13.93 14.07
C SER A 312 -11.89 13.59 15.56
N LEU A 313 -11.79 14.58 16.45
CA LEU A 313 -11.98 14.39 17.90
C LEU A 313 -13.45 14.15 18.27
N GLU A 314 -14.39 14.75 17.54
CA GLU A 314 -15.83 14.51 17.74
C GLU A 314 -16.30 13.17 17.14
N LEU A 315 -15.50 12.55 16.26
CA LEU A 315 -15.91 11.40 15.48
C LEU A 315 -15.09 10.17 15.83
N GLN A 316 -15.55 9.47 16.87
CA GLN A 316 -15.15 8.10 17.20
C GLN A 316 -15.06 7.23 15.92
N TRP A 317 -13.84 6.78 15.58
CA TRP A 317 -13.55 5.64 14.71
C TRP A 317 -14.16 5.62 13.29
N LYS A 318 -14.76 6.72 12.82
CA LYS A 318 -15.24 6.86 11.44
C LYS A 318 -14.20 7.67 10.68
N PHE A 319 -13.63 7.08 9.63
CA PHE A 319 -12.72 7.72 8.66
C PHE A 319 -13.41 8.84 7.86
N LYS A 320 -13.98 9.85 8.53
CA LYS A 320 -14.58 11.06 7.95
C LYS A 320 -13.53 12.09 7.51
N ASN A 321 -12.24 11.79 7.66
CA ASN A 321 -11.13 12.72 7.46
C ASN A 321 -10.70 12.84 5.98
N MET A 322 -11.62 12.71 5.03
CA MET A 322 -11.34 12.85 3.61
C MET A 322 -12.47 13.65 2.97
N LYS A 323 -12.17 14.90 2.60
CA LYS A 323 -13.14 15.83 2.03
C LYS A 323 -12.74 16.19 0.60
N ILE A 324 -13.69 16.12 -0.32
CA ILE A 324 -13.51 16.72 -1.64
C ILE A 324 -14.02 18.15 -1.51
N ILE A 325 -13.12 19.11 -1.68
CA ILE A 325 -13.44 20.54 -1.69
C ILE A 325 -13.93 20.88 -3.09
N SER A 326 -15.17 21.38 -3.16
CA SER A 326 -15.79 21.71 -4.44
C SER A 326 -15.06 22.87 -5.14
N VAL A 327 -15.34 23.06 -6.44
CA VAL A 327 -14.83 24.21 -7.20
C VAL A 327 -15.26 25.53 -6.53
N GLU A 328 -16.53 25.64 -6.14
CA GLU A 328 -17.07 26.82 -5.47
C GLU A 328 -16.38 27.11 -4.12
N GLU A 329 -16.09 26.08 -3.32
CA GLU A 329 -15.38 26.23 -2.05
C GLU A 329 -13.94 26.70 -2.27
N ASN A 330 -13.25 26.18 -3.30
CA ASN A 330 -11.91 26.64 -3.66
C ASN A 330 -11.92 28.10 -4.13
N ILE A 331 -12.92 28.52 -4.92
CA ILE A 331 -13.08 29.93 -5.33
C ILE A 331 -13.27 30.82 -4.09
N LYS A 332 -14.16 30.43 -3.16
CA LYS A 332 -14.38 31.15 -1.90
C LYS A 332 -13.11 31.24 -1.04
N ALA A 333 -12.26 30.23 -1.09
CA ALA A 333 -10.97 30.20 -0.40
C ALA A 333 -9.86 30.99 -1.12
N GLY A 334 -10.16 31.67 -2.23
CA GLY A 334 -9.23 32.51 -2.98
C GLY A 334 -8.47 31.80 -4.12
N TYR A 335 -8.82 30.57 -4.46
CA TYR A 335 -8.19 29.78 -5.52
C TYR A 335 -8.97 29.83 -6.84
N GLY A 336 -9.51 31.00 -7.20
CA GLY A 336 -10.40 31.19 -8.36
C GLY A 336 -9.71 31.34 -9.72
N VAL A 337 -8.38 31.16 -9.82
CA VAL A 337 -7.61 31.37 -11.07
C VAL A 337 -7.05 30.03 -11.56
N MET A 338 -7.21 29.74 -12.85
CA MET A 338 -6.85 28.47 -13.50
C MET A 338 -6.02 28.74 -14.76
N PRO A 339 -4.88 28.05 -14.95
CA PRO A 339 -4.20 27.20 -13.96
C PRO A 339 -3.80 27.99 -12.71
N CYS A 340 -3.62 27.30 -11.58
CA CYS A 340 -3.07 27.92 -10.37
C CYS A 340 -1.77 28.68 -10.73
N PRO A 341 -1.63 29.98 -10.39
CA PRO A 341 -0.44 30.76 -10.77
C PRO A 341 0.89 30.15 -10.28
N ASN A 342 0.83 29.46 -9.14
CA ASN A 342 1.96 28.79 -8.51
C ASN A 342 1.82 27.26 -8.59
N LEU A 343 1.31 26.74 -9.72
CA LEU A 343 0.93 25.34 -9.91
C LEU A 343 2.01 24.35 -9.45
N TYR A 344 3.29 24.59 -9.74
CA TYR A 344 4.37 23.65 -9.38
C TYR A 344 5.12 24.03 -8.09
N ALA A 345 4.80 25.17 -7.49
CA ALA A 345 5.45 25.61 -6.27
C ALA A 345 4.87 24.87 -5.05
N TYR A 346 5.72 24.57 -4.08
CA TYR A 346 5.26 24.04 -2.81
C TYR A 346 4.61 25.16 -2.00
N PRO A 347 3.39 24.95 -1.46
CA PRO A 347 2.71 25.97 -0.68
C PRO A 347 3.41 26.23 0.66
N ILE A 348 3.24 27.43 1.20
CA ILE A 348 3.74 27.77 2.56
C ILE A 348 2.93 27.02 3.62
N ARG A 349 1.62 26.86 3.40
CA ARG A 349 0.73 26.09 4.26
C ARG A 349 -0.05 25.13 3.38
N SER A 350 0.12 23.85 3.63
CA SER A 350 -0.53 22.83 2.82
C SER A 350 -1.94 22.55 3.33
N LEU A 351 -2.85 22.26 2.40
CA LEU A 351 -4.16 21.70 2.71
C LEU A 351 -4.10 20.30 3.36
N HIS A 352 -2.92 19.67 3.39
CA HIS A 352 -2.66 18.37 4.03
C HIS A 352 -1.82 18.49 5.31
N ARG A 353 -1.89 19.63 6.00
CA ARG A 353 -1.10 19.91 7.20
C ARG A 353 -1.53 19.04 8.38
N ASN A 354 -0.56 18.47 9.10
CA ASN A 354 -0.81 17.63 10.28
C ASN A 354 -0.46 18.36 11.58
N ARG A 355 -1.24 18.08 12.64
CA ARG A 355 -1.06 18.52 14.03
C ARG A 355 0.28 18.15 14.67
N PHE A 356 0.95 17.09 14.22
CA PHE A 356 2.21 16.66 14.87
C PHE A 356 3.41 17.59 14.59
N GLY A 357 3.26 18.65 13.79
CA GLY A 357 4.39 19.54 13.42
C GLY A 357 5.48 18.81 12.64
N ILE A 358 5.16 17.63 12.09
CA ILE A 358 6.05 16.79 11.31
C ILE A 358 5.84 17.16 9.85
N ALA A 359 6.92 17.52 9.16
CA ALA A 359 6.98 17.77 7.73
C ALA A 359 6.48 16.55 6.92
N TRP A 360 5.37 16.69 6.19
CA TRP A 360 4.88 15.66 5.25
C TRP A 360 5.30 15.99 3.82
N GLY A 361 6.43 16.67 3.61
CA GLY A 361 6.93 16.96 2.26
C GLY A 361 5.89 17.70 1.39
N ASN A 362 4.97 18.43 2.03
CA ASN A 362 3.84 19.08 1.36
C ASN A 362 4.00 20.61 1.38
N GLU A 363 4.88 21.13 2.24
CA GLU A 363 5.12 22.56 2.39
C GLU A 363 6.54 22.93 1.93
N ALA A 364 6.75 24.19 1.53
CA ALA A 364 8.05 24.67 1.03
C ALA A 364 9.20 24.41 2.02
N GLY A 365 8.96 24.62 3.33
CA GLY A 365 9.94 24.37 4.38
C GLY A 365 10.33 22.90 4.56
N ASP A 366 9.50 21.96 4.10
CA ASP A 366 9.78 20.53 4.15
C ASP A 366 10.80 20.10 3.09
N VAL A 367 10.86 20.82 1.97
CA VAL A 367 11.73 20.51 0.82
C VAL A 367 13.16 20.98 1.08
N GLU A 368 13.32 22.06 1.86
CA GLU A 368 14.62 22.61 2.25
C GLU A 368 15.33 21.77 3.33
N GLN A 369 14.57 21.01 4.12
CA GLN A 369 15.09 20.20 5.22
C GLN A 369 15.23 18.71 4.87
N PHE A 370 16.27 18.35 4.12
CA PHE A 370 16.96 17.07 4.33
C PHE A 370 18.32 17.31 4.99
N PRO A 371 18.39 17.74 6.28
CA PRO A 371 19.64 17.63 6.99
C PRO A 371 20.01 16.15 7.02
N LYS A 372 21.27 15.84 6.69
CA LYS A 372 21.84 14.52 6.99
C LYS A 372 21.52 14.23 8.47
N PRO A 373 20.97 13.05 8.82
CA PRO A 373 20.84 12.71 10.23
C PRO A 373 22.21 12.89 10.88
N PRO A 374 22.31 13.60 12.02
CA PRO A 374 23.59 13.79 12.68
C PRO A 374 24.23 12.40 12.90
N GLY A 375 25.45 12.27 12.41
CA GLY A 375 26.17 11.01 12.35
C GLY A 375 26.35 10.40 13.74
N LYS A 376 26.28 9.06 13.78
CA LYS A 376 26.57 8.14 14.89
C LYS A 376 25.84 8.46 16.20
N TRP A 377 25.04 7.49 16.65
CA TRP A 377 24.55 7.37 18.01
C TRP A 377 25.68 7.62 19.02
N LYS A 378 25.79 8.86 19.52
CA LYS A 378 26.43 9.14 20.80
C LYS A 378 25.30 9.28 21.80
N SER A 379 25.18 8.28 22.66
CA SER A 379 24.35 8.29 23.85
C SER A 379 24.56 9.62 24.60
N ARG A 380 23.61 10.54 24.47
CA ARG A 380 23.54 11.70 25.37
C ARG A 380 23.13 11.14 26.72
N LYS A 381 24.12 10.86 27.59
CA LYS A 381 23.87 10.67 29.02
C LYS A 381 23.10 11.92 29.48
N LEU A 382 21.85 11.73 29.89
CA LEU A 382 21.11 12.72 30.65
C LEU A 382 21.94 13.03 31.90
N LYS A 383 22.59 14.20 31.90
CA LYS A 383 23.06 14.80 33.14
C LYS A 383 21.80 15.30 33.83
N ASN A 384 21.31 14.54 34.82
CA ASN A 384 20.42 15.07 35.83
C ASN A 384 21.16 16.24 36.49
N LYS A 385 20.64 17.45 36.35
CA LYS A 385 21.03 18.57 37.22
C LYS A 385 20.30 18.36 38.55
N GLN A 386 21.08 18.25 39.62
CA GLN A 386 20.64 18.55 40.99
C GLN A 386 20.31 20.03 41.11
#